data_AF-A0A7C5DFN7-F1
#
_entry.id   AF-A0A7C5DFN7-F1
#
_cell.length_a   1.000
_cell.length_b   1.000
_cell.length_c   1.000
_cell.angle_alpha   90.00
_cell.angle_beta   90.00
_cell.angle_gamma   90.00
#
_symmetry.space_group_name_H-M   'P 1'
#
loop_
_entity.id
_entity.type
_entity.pdbx_description
1 polymer ?
#
loop_
_entity_poly.entity_id
_entity_poly.type
_entity_poly.pdbx_seq_one_letter_code
_entity_poly.pdbx_strand_id
1 'polypeptide(L)'
;MRKGFSLITAIIIMMTVSLLMTMMVSLSNVTVKTTTDIYLKEQAELLARSATEYALLAVSGHNNHQNCIEKIDMLYPNAATPTHEMNVTLWYMGSGLANCGHILDNNLSTPESNLTAIVDVVVTVDQNNTGITEPIRLHRRTLQKL
;
A
#
# COMPACT_ATOMS: atom_id res chain seq x y z
N MET A 1 48.03 2.67 46.66
CA MET A 1 46.86 3.46 46.22
C MET A 1 46.60 3.43 44.70
N ARG A 2 47.62 3.40 43.81
CA ARG A 2 47.43 3.35 42.34
C ARG A 2 46.64 2.14 41.80
N LYS A 3 46.71 0.97 42.46
CA LYS A 3 46.02 -0.25 41.99
C LYS A 3 44.50 -0.24 42.20
N GLY A 4 43.99 0.49 43.19
CA GLY A 4 42.54 0.64 43.42
C GLY A 4 41.89 1.60 42.42
N PHE A 5 42.57 2.69 42.09
CA PHE A 5 42.09 3.66 41.09
C PHE A 5 42.00 3.04 39.69
N SER A 6 42.99 2.22 39.30
CA SER A 6 42.98 1.51 38.01
C SER A 6 41.83 0.50 37.88
N LEU A 7 41.36 -0.09 38.98
CA LEU A 7 40.27 -1.06 38.95
C LEU A 7 38.92 -0.37 38.78
N ILE A 8 38.71 0.77 39.46
CA ILE A 8 37.49 1.57 39.35
C ILE A 8 37.35 2.15 37.93
N THR A 9 38.43 2.68 37.35
CA THR A 9 38.40 3.21 35.97
C THR A 9 38.10 2.12 34.94
N ALA A 10 38.61 0.90 35.14
CA ALA A 10 38.32 -0.23 34.25
C ALA A 10 36.83 -0.64 34.27
N ILE A 11 36.21 -0.63 35.45
CA ILE A 11 34.77 -0.90 35.60
C ILE A 11 33.94 0.17 34.88
N ILE A 12 34.29 1.45 35.06
CA ILE A 12 33.58 2.56 34.40
C ILE A 12 33.67 2.43 32.88
N ILE A 13 34.85 2.12 32.34
CA ILE A 13 35.04 1.91 30.89
C ILE A 13 34.22 0.72 30.38
N MET A 14 34.19 -0.40 31.11
CA MET A 14 33.34 -1.53 30.72
C MET A 14 31.86 -1.17 30.73
N MET A 15 31.42 -0.38 31.71
CA MET A 15 30.02 0.07 31.81
C MET A 15 29.65 1.00 30.66
N THR A 16 30.49 1.98 30.30
CA THR A 16 30.22 2.88 29.17
C THR A 16 30.20 2.12 27.84
N VAL A 17 31.12 1.18 27.64
CA VAL A 17 31.15 0.31 26.46
C VAL A 17 29.90 -0.55 26.38
N SER A 18 29.42 -1.11 27.49
CA SER A 18 28.17 -1.88 27.52
C SER A 18 26.96 -1.02 27.15
N LEU A 19 26.89 0.22 27.66
CA LEU A 19 25.81 1.15 27.35
C LEU A 19 25.78 1.49 25.85
N LEU A 20 26.95 1.80 25.28
CA LEU A 20 27.09 2.08 23.85
C LEU A 20 26.67 0.88 23.00
N MET A 21 27.09 -0.32 23.34
CA MET A 21 26.68 -1.53 22.63
C MET A 21 25.15 -1.74 22.67
N THR A 22 24.52 -1.59 23.84
CA THR A 22 23.06 -1.73 23.94
C THR A 22 22.32 -0.67 23.11
N MET A 23 22.81 0.57 23.10
CA MET A 23 22.22 1.63 22.29
C MET A 23 22.37 1.34 20.81
N MET A 24 23.54 0.86 20.37
CA MET A 24 23.78 0.45 18.99
C MET A 24 22.81 -0.67 18.55
N VAL A 25 22.66 -1.72 19.36
CA VAL A 25 21.71 -2.81 19.06
C VAL A 25 20.27 -2.30 18.97
N SER A 26 19.86 -1.43 19.89
CA SER A 26 18.52 -0.86 19.88
C SER A 26 18.25 -0.04 18.62
N LEU A 27 19.22 0.78 18.18
CA LEU A 27 19.12 1.59 16.99
C LEU A 27 19.10 0.72 15.73
N SER A 28 19.91 -0.34 15.68
CA SER A 28 19.90 -1.31 14.58
C SER A 28 18.54 -1.99 14.44
N ASN A 29 17.93 -2.43 15.53
CA ASN A 29 16.60 -3.06 15.49
C ASN A 29 15.51 -2.11 14.98
N VAL A 30 15.52 -0.86 15.46
CA VAL A 30 14.57 0.17 14.98
C VAL A 30 14.80 0.48 13.49
N THR A 31 16.06 0.56 13.07
CA THR A 31 16.41 0.82 11.67
C THR A 31 15.92 -0.30 10.77
N VAL A 32 16.16 -1.57 11.13
CA VAL A 32 15.71 -2.73 10.36
C VAL A 32 14.19 -2.71 10.21
N LYS A 33 13.44 -2.51 11.30
CA LYS A 33 11.98 -2.42 11.26
C LYS A 33 11.50 -1.27 10.36
N THR A 34 12.08 -0.09 10.51
CA THR A 34 11.70 1.07 9.70
C THR A 34 11.98 0.83 8.22
N THR A 35 13.11 0.18 7.88
CA THR A 35 13.44 -0.17 6.50
C THR A 35 12.46 -1.19 5.91
N THR A 36 12.04 -2.21 6.67
CA THR A 36 11.04 -3.19 6.19
C THR A 36 9.67 -2.54 5.96
N ASP A 37 9.24 -1.66 6.85
CA ASP A 37 7.95 -0.98 6.73
C ASP A 37 7.93 -0.02 5.54
N ILE A 38 9.03 0.73 5.33
CA ILE A 38 9.19 1.59 4.15
C ILE A 38 9.18 0.75 2.88
N TYR A 39 9.91 -0.37 2.85
CA TYR A 39 9.96 -1.24 1.67
C TYR A 39 8.57 -1.74 1.26
N LEU A 40 7.78 -2.25 2.21
CA LEU A 40 6.42 -2.74 1.96
C LEU A 40 5.48 -1.61 1.54
N LYS A 41 5.63 -0.42 2.13
CA LYS A 41 4.85 0.76 1.73
C LYS A 41 5.16 1.18 0.29
N GLU A 42 6.42 1.27 -0.10
CA GLU A 42 6.82 1.64 -1.46
C GLU A 42 6.35 0.58 -2.47
N GLN A 43 6.45 -0.70 -2.11
CA GLN A 43 5.89 -1.79 -2.93
C GLN A 43 4.37 -1.65 -3.09
N ALA A 44 3.64 -1.35 -2.01
CA ALA A 44 2.20 -1.11 -2.07
C ALA A 44 1.85 0.11 -2.95
N GLU A 45 2.66 1.16 -2.94
CA GLU A 45 2.44 2.34 -3.80
C GLU A 45 2.64 2.00 -5.29
N LEU A 46 3.68 1.25 -5.63
CA LEU A 46 3.90 0.77 -7.00
C LEU A 46 2.76 -0.14 -7.46
N LEU A 47 2.33 -1.06 -6.61
CA LEU A 47 1.21 -1.96 -6.88
C LEU A 47 -0.11 -1.19 -7.07
N ALA A 48 -0.34 -0.14 -6.29
CA ALA A 48 -1.52 0.72 -6.47
C ALA A 48 -1.53 1.38 -7.86
N ARG A 49 -0.36 1.85 -8.35
CA ARG A 49 -0.22 2.43 -9.68
C ARG A 49 -0.46 1.39 -10.78
N SER A 50 0.19 0.22 -10.69
CA SER A 50 -0.02 -0.85 -11.67
C SER A 50 -1.48 -1.33 -11.68
N ALA A 51 -2.13 -1.40 -10.52
CA ALA A 51 -3.54 -1.77 -10.42
C ALA A 51 -4.46 -0.71 -11.07
N THR A 52 -4.17 0.59 -10.90
CA THR A 52 -4.92 1.65 -11.61
C THR A 52 -4.77 1.55 -13.12
N GLU A 53 -3.56 1.29 -13.62
CA GLU A 53 -3.30 1.16 -15.05
C GLU A 53 -3.95 -0.10 -15.64
N TYR A 54 -3.87 -1.22 -14.92
CA TYR A 54 -4.54 -2.46 -15.31
C TYR A 54 -6.06 -2.30 -15.32
N ALA A 55 -6.64 -1.63 -14.32
CA ALA A 55 -8.06 -1.34 -14.29
C ALA A 55 -8.51 -0.48 -15.47
N LEU A 56 -7.74 0.57 -15.79
CA LEU A 56 -8.01 1.40 -16.95
C LEU A 56 -7.94 0.61 -18.27
N LEU A 57 -6.93 -0.26 -18.41
CA LEU A 57 -6.81 -1.14 -19.56
C LEU A 57 -8.01 -2.10 -19.68
N ALA A 58 -8.40 -2.73 -18.56
CA ALA A 58 -9.54 -3.64 -18.54
C ALA A 58 -10.84 -2.95 -18.95
N VAL A 59 -11.06 -1.72 -18.50
CA VAL A 59 -12.29 -0.96 -18.79
C VAL A 59 -12.29 -0.40 -20.21
N SER A 60 -11.15 0.05 -20.72
CA SER A 60 -11.04 0.55 -22.11
C SER A 60 -11.24 -0.55 -23.15
N GLY A 61 -10.90 -1.81 -22.82
CA GLY A 61 -11.20 -2.97 -23.65
C GLY A 61 -12.61 -3.55 -23.45
N HIS A 62 -13.40 -3.05 -22.50
CA HIS A 62 -14.72 -3.58 -22.16
C HIS A 62 -15.86 -2.76 -22.73
N ASN A 63 -16.96 -3.42 -23.10
CA ASN A 63 -18.15 -2.74 -23.58
C ASN A 63 -19.07 -2.35 -22.41
N ASN A 64 -18.84 -1.15 -21.87
CA ASN A 64 -19.58 -0.60 -20.72
C ASN A 64 -21.09 -0.32 -20.98
N HIS A 65 -21.57 -0.50 -22.22
CA HIS A 65 -22.99 -0.37 -22.55
C HIS A 65 -23.79 -1.66 -22.31
N GLN A 66 -23.12 -2.80 -22.09
CA GLN A 66 -23.78 -4.09 -21.83
C GLN A 66 -23.64 -4.54 -20.38
N ASN A 67 -22.44 -4.38 -19.82
CA ASN A 67 -22.12 -4.67 -18.42
C ASN A 67 -20.95 -3.77 -17.98
N CYS A 68 -20.83 -3.47 -16.69
CA CYS A 68 -19.71 -2.71 -16.14
C CYS A 68 -18.75 -3.58 -15.33
N ILE A 69 -17.49 -3.17 -15.29
CA ILE A 69 -16.50 -3.74 -14.38
C ILE A 69 -16.48 -2.89 -13.11
N GLU A 70 -17.06 -3.39 -12.03
CA GLU A 70 -17.20 -2.60 -10.79
C GLU A 70 -16.09 -2.87 -9.79
N LYS A 71 -15.51 -4.07 -9.85
CA LYS A 71 -14.51 -4.53 -8.90
C LYS A 71 -13.47 -5.40 -9.59
N ILE A 72 -12.20 -5.15 -9.29
CA ILE A 72 -11.07 -5.99 -9.70
C ILE A 72 -10.22 -6.25 -8.46
N ASP A 73 -10.16 -7.50 -8.05
CA ASP A 73 -9.30 -7.94 -6.95
C ASP A 73 -8.04 -8.60 -7.52
N MET A 74 -6.88 -8.18 -7.03
CA MET A 74 -5.58 -8.73 -7.43
C MET A 74 -4.76 -9.06 -6.19
N LEU A 75 -4.04 -10.18 -6.24
CA LEU A 75 -3.22 -10.69 -5.14
C LEU A 75 -1.77 -10.76 -5.61
N TYR A 76 -0.85 -10.24 -4.80
CA TYR A 76 0.58 -10.27 -5.07
C TYR A 76 1.34 -10.87 -3.87
N PRO A 77 2.37 -11.71 -4.10
CA PRO A 77 2.86 -12.20 -5.39
C PRO A 77 2.06 -13.37 -5.96
N ASN A 78 1.30 -14.09 -5.12
CA ASN A 78 0.48 -15.22 -5.52
C ASN A 78 -0.76 -15.33 -4.60
N ALA A 79 -1.74 -16.15 -4.99
CA ALA A 79 -2.99 -16.31 -4.25
C ALA A 79 -2.89 -17.21 -3.00
N ALA A 80 -1.83 -18.01 -2.86
CA ALA A 80 -1.67 -18.94 -1.73
C ALA A 80 -1.05 -18.26 -0.50
N THR A 81 -0.13 -17.31 -0.72
CA THR A 81 0.58 -16.53 0.29
C THR A 81 0.69 -15.07 -0.16
N PRO A 82 -0.45 -14.34 -0.25
CA PRO A 82 -0.42 -12.95 -0.67
C PRO A 82 0.26 -12.09 0.39
N THR A 83 1.23 -11.28 -0.02
CA THR A 83 1.78 -10.23 0.85
C THR A 83 1.01 -8.93 0.68
N HIS A 84 0.44 -8.70 -0.50
CA HIS A 84 -0.33 -7.52 -0.85
C HIS A 84 -1.64 -7.92 -1.53
N GLU A 85 -2.72 -7.34 -1.05
CA GLU A 85 -4.03 -7.44 -1.69
C GLU A 85 -4.39 -6.07 -2.27
N MET A 86 -4.76 -6.05 -3.54
CA MET A 86 -5.17 -4.86 -4.26
C MET A 86 -6.65 -5.00 -4.60
N ASN A 87 -7.47 -4.13 -4.04
CA ASN A 87 -8.89 -4.07 -4.31
C ASN A 87 -9.17 -2.78 -5.08
N VAL A 88 -9.50 -2.91 -6.35
CA VAL A 88 -9.91 -1.82 -7.22
C VAL A 88 -11.43 -1.80 -7.26
N THR A 89 -12.01 -0.64 -6.96
CA THR A 89 -13.43 -0.37 -7.17
C THR A 89 -13.58 0.76 -8.18
N LEU A 90 -14.49 0.58 -9.12
CA LEU A 90 -14.79 1.56 -10.14
C LEU A 90 -16.17 2.14 -9.92
N TRP A 91 -16.26 3.45 -10.13
CA TRP A 91 -17.50 4.20 -10.05
C TRP A 91 -17.67 5.02 -11.32
N TYR A 92 -18.81 4.85 -11.98
CA TYR A 92 -19.05 5.43 -13.29
C TYR A 92 -19.94 6.67 -13.20
N MET A 93 -19.70 7.61 -14.10
CA MET A 93 -20.50 8.81 -14.35
C MET A 93 -20.78 8.85 -15.86
N GLY A 94 -22.05 8.80 -16.25
CA GLY A 94 -22.39 8.74 -17.66
C GLY A 94 -23.82 8.29 -17.93
N SER A 95 -24.26 8.56 -19.15
CA SER A 95 -25.45 7.98 -19.75
C SER A 95 -25.09 6.82 -20.68
N GLY A 96 -25.97 5.81 -20.74
CA GLY A 96 -25.77 4.62 -21.57
C GLY A 96 -25.11 3.42 -20.86
N LEU A 97 -24.94 3.47 -19.54
CA LEU A 97 -24.46 2.34 -18.74
C LEU A 97 -25.64 1.43 -18.37
N ALA A 98 -25.68 0.21 -18.92
CA ALA A 98 -26.71 -0.77 -18.61
C ALA A 98 -26.16 -1.82 -17.61
N ASN A 99 -26.97 -2.17 -16.60
CA ASN A 99 -26.65 -3.18 -15.58
C ASN A 99 -25.43 -2.88 -14.70
N CYS A 100 -25.18 -1.60 -14.40
CA CYS A 100 -24.12 -1.18 -13.49
C CYS A 100 -24.74 -0.70 -12.17
N GLY A 101 -24.33 -1.28 -11.04
CA GLY A 101 -24.69 -0.89 -9.68
C GLY A 101 -23.87 0.29 -9.14
N HIS A 102 -22.67 0.54 -9.65
CA HIS A 102 -21.79 1.63 -9.23
C HIS A 102 -21.91 2.87 -10.13
N ILE A 103 -23.10 3.44 -10.23
CA ILE A 103 -23.36 4.69 -10.98
C ILE A 103 -23.50 5.85 -10.00
N LEU A 104 -22.66 6.86 -10.14
CA LEU A 104 -22.69 8.06 -9.30
C LEU A 104 -23.68 9.10 -9.82
N ASP A 105 -23.74 9.27 -11.15
CA ASP A 105 -24.75 10.08 -11.83
C ASP A 105 -24.93 9.60 -13.27
N ASN A 106 -26.18 9.61 -13.73
CA ASN A 106 -26.60 9.21 -15.08
C ASN A 106 -27.13 10.41 -15.90
N ASN A 107 -27.39 11.55 -15.25
CA ASN A 107 -27.96 12.73 -15.89
C ASN A 107 -26.94 13.87 -15.98
N LEU A 108 -25.85 13.64 -16.72
CA LEU A 108 -24.84 14.68 -16.91
C LEU A 108 -25.30 15.75 -17.90
N SER A 109 -25.22 17.01 -17.48
CA SER A 109 -25.50 18.17 -18.34
C SER A 109 -24.42 18.41 -19.40
N THR A 110 -23.22 17.85 -19.23
CA THR A 110 -22.08 18.00 -20.15
C THR A 110 -21.83 16.69 -20.91
N PRO A 111 -22.14 16.64 -22.22
CA PRO A 111 -21.96 15.44 -23.03
C PRO A 111 -20.49 14.98 -23.08
N GLU A 112 -19.54 15.90 -22.97
CA GLU A 112 -18.11 15.57 -22.99
C GLU A 112 -17.61 14.86 -21.74
N SER A 113 -18.34 14.94 -20.62
CA SER A 113 -18.04 14.24 -19.37
C SER A 113 -18.67 12.85 -19.33
N ASN A 114 -19.43 12.48 -20.37
CA ASN A 114 -20.04 11.17 -20.46
C ASN A 114 -18.97 10.08 -20.42
N LEU A 115 -19.24 8.99 -19.68
CA LEU A 115 -18.35 7.83 -19.55
C LEU A 115 -17.03 8.15 -18.82
N THR A 116 -17.11 8.94 -17.75
CA THR A 116 -15.98 9.14 -16.82
C THR A 116 -16.05 8.11 -15.70
N ALA A 117 -14.92 7.53 -15.30
CA ALA A 117 -14.85 6.65 -14.14
C ALA A 117 -13.90 7.18 -13.07
N ILE A 118 -14.31 7.04 -11.82
CA ILE A 118 -13.43 7.09 -10.66
C ILE A 118 -12.90 5.68 -10.43
N VAL A 119 -11.59 5.54 -10.50
CA VAL A 119 -10.88 4.33 -10.14
C VAL A 119 -10.35 4.53 -8.72
N ASP A 120 -10.86 3.74 -7.79
CA ASP A 120 -10.45 3.75 -6.40
C ASP A 120 -9.72 2.44 -6.07
N VAL A 121 -8.44 2.55 -5.70
CA VAL A 121 -7.56 1.43 -5.41
C VAL A 121 -7.16 1.45 -3.96
N VAL A 122 -7.44 0.34 -3.28
CA VAL A 122 -7.03 0.08 -1.91
C VAL A 122 -6.02 -1.06 -1.93
N VAL A 123 -4.81 -0.80 -1.44
CA VAL A 123 -3.79 -1.83 -1.26
C VAL A 123 -3.58 -2.08 0.23
N THR A 124 -3.74 -3.33 0.64
CA THR A 124 -3.56 -3.78 2.03
C THR A 124 -2.43 -4.79 2.10
N VAL A 125 -1.53 -4.62 3.06
CA VAL A 125 -0.45 -5.57 3.32
C VAL A 125 -0.91 -6.60 4.34
N ASP A 126 -0.73 -7.89 4.04
CA ASP A 126 -1.10 -8.99 4.93
C ASP A 126 -0.04 -9.14 6.03
N GLN A 127 -0.46 -8.94 7.28
CA GLN A 127 0.40 -9.01 8.46
C GLN A 127 0.89 -10.44 8.76
N ASN A 128 0.08 -11.47 8.45
CA ASN A 128 0.42 -12.86 8.72
C ASN A 128 1.55 -13.34 7.80
N ASN A 129 1.55 -12.87 6.55
CA ASN A 129 2.51 -13.29 5.53
C ASN A 129 3.78 -12.42 5.50
N THR A 130 3.74 -11.22 6.06
CA THR A 130 4.89 -10.28 6.08
C THR A 130 5.55 -10.12 7.46
N GLY A 131 4.88 -10.56 8.53
CA GLY A 131 5.41 -10.47 9.89
C GLY A 131 5.45 -9.05 10.46
N ILE A 132 4.79 -8.09 9.81
CA ILE A 132 4.67 -6.72 10.31
C ILE A 132 3.62 -6.65 11.43
N THR A 133 3.86 -5.75 12.39
CA THR A 133 2.92 -5.50 13.49
C THR A 133 1.92 -4.39 13.17
N GLU A 134 2.33 -3.41 12.37
CA GLU A 134 1.52 -2.26 12.01
C GLU A 134 0.74 -2.51 10.71
N PRO A 135 -0.54 -2.14 10.62
CA PRO A 135 -1.30 -2.30 9.39
C PRO A 135 -0.90 -1.23 8.37
N ILE A 136 -0.42 -1.65 7.20
CA ILE A 136 -0.14 -0.76 6.08
C ILE A 136 -1.31 -0.84 5.10
N ARG A 137 -1.98 0.30 4.91
CA ARG A 137 -3.06 0.44 3.92
C ARG A 137 -2.87 1.72 3.11
N LEU A 138 -2.80 1.57 1.80
CA LEU A 138 -2.67 2.69 0.87
C LEU A 138 -3.98 2.84 0.08
N HIS A 139 -4.45 4.08 -0.01
CA HIS A 139 -5.65 4.46 -0.75
C HIS A 139 -5.24 5.41 -1.86
N ARG A 140 -5.63 5.09 -3.10
CA ARG A 140 -5.35 5.93 -4.26
C ARG A 140 -6.62 6.02 -5.10
N ARG A 141 -7.08 7.24 -5.32
CA ARG A 141 -8.25 7.52 -6.17
C ARG A 141 -7.86 8.40 -7.34
N THR A 142 -8.27 8.01 -8.54
CA THR A 142 -8.02 8.76 -9.77
C THR A 142 -9.31 8.90 -10.57
N LEU A 143 -9.51 10.06 -11.18
CA LEU A 143 -10.57 10.32 -12.15
C LEU A 143 -10.01 10.13 -13.55
N GLN A 144 -10.70 9.33 -14.36
CA GLN A 144 -10.27 9.02 -15.72
C GLN A 144 -11.45 9.04 -16.67
N LYS A 145 -11.30 9.76 -17.78
CA LYS A 145 -12.23 9.66 -18.91
C LYS A 145 -11.92 8.39 -19.70
N LEU A 146 -12.96 7.62 -20.00
CA LEU A 146 -12.89 6.34 -20.72
C LEU A 146 -13.25 6.50 -22.20
#